data_AF-A0A5M8Q2M2-F1
#
_entry.id   AF-A0A5M8Q2M2-F1
#
_cell.length_a   1.000
_cell.length_b   1.000
_cell.length_c   1.000
_cell.angle_alpha   90.00
_cell.angle_beta   90.00
_cell.angle_gamma   90.00
#
_symmetry.space_group_name_H-M   'P 1'
#
loop_
_entity.id
_entity.type
_entity.pdbx_description
1 polymer ?
#
loop_
_entity_poly.entity_id
_entity_poly.type
_entity_poly.pdbx_seq_one_letter_code
_entity_poly.pdbx_strand_id
1 'polypeptide(L)'
;MVAEGWYDPATLHKAHASAGSPLRAAALGNEPGRSLNYNDHQNAKEDAEASSEEDIVGPSLPNNISTDTRPSTRPGPAIPNFQDLELQRELATEQDLEQRSALRQYRALERKEDKERLEELLPRAEPGTRERQLEKKRETAATNRAFAAQKTESGGVEEVPEVDLLGGGDSLDSFKKQKKEKERKKNDREIRREEILRARAVEREERIRQYKAKEEKTMSGLIALAKQRFG
;
A
#
# COMPACT_ATOMS: atom_id res chain seq x y z
N MET A 1 36.29 -7.83 -6.51
CA MET A 1 36.68 -6.41 -6.48
C MET A 1 35.41 -5.60 -6.29
N VAL A 2 35.12 -5.20 -5.05
CA VAL A 2 33.89 -4.47 -4.68
C VAL A 2 34.17 -2.98 -4.82
N ALA A 3 33.24 -2.28 -5.46
CA ALA A 3 33.37 -0.89 -5.91
C ALA A 3 33.69 0.08 -4.76
N GLU A 4 34.94 0.57 -4.75
CA GLU A 4 35.35 1.78 -4.04
C GLU A 4 34.81 2.98 -4.84
N GLY A 5 33.91 3.77 -4.27
CA GLY A 5 33.40 4.95 -4.97
C GLY A 5 32.18 5.63 -4.34
N TRP A 6 31.54 5.02 -3.34
CA TRP A 6 30.37 5.60 -2.68
C TRP A 6 30.69 6.29 -1.35
N TYR A 7 31.92 6.15 -0.87
CA TYR A 7 32.35 6.73 0.39
C TYR A 7 33.70 7.41 0.22
N ASP A 8 33.67 8.74 0.22
CA ASP A 8 34.87 9.57 0.30
C ASP A 8 35.07 9.96 1.78
N PRO A 9 36.09 9.42 2.48
CA PRO A 9 36.34 9.72 3.89
C PRO A 9 36.57 11.22 4.16
N ALA A 10 37.02 11.97 3.15
CA ALA A 10 37.18 13.42 3.28
C ALA A 10 35.82 14.14 3.45
N THR A 11 34.76 13.64 2.84
CA THR A 11 33.41 14.21 2.98
C THR A 11 32.86 14.02 4.40
N LEU A 12 33.11 12.86 5.02
CA LEU A 12 32.72 12.60 6.40
C LEU A 12 33.47 13.55 7.35
N HIS A 13 34.79 13.68 7.20
CA HIS A 13 35.58 14.57 8.06
C HIS A 13 35.15 16.04 7.92
N LYS A 14 34.83 16.48 6.70
CA LYS A 14 34.29 17.82 6.43
C LYS A 14 32.92 18.04 7.06
N ALA A 15 32.05 17.02 7.06
CA ALA A 15 30.75 17.08 7.72
C ALA A 15 30.89 17.23 9.24
N HIS A 16 31.72 16.40 9.87
CA HIS A 16 32.02 16.49 11.31
C HIS A 16 32.64 17.83 11.70
N ALA A 17 33.59 18.34 10.92
CA ALA A 17 34.20 19.65 11.15
C ALA A 17 33.17 20.79 11.03
N SER A 18 32.22 20.68 10.09
CA SER A 18 31.17 21.70 9.91
C SER A 18 30.06 21.64 10.95
N ALA A 19 29.80 20.47 11.54
CA ALA A 19 28.79 20.28 12.58
C ALA A 19 29.17 20.97 13.91
N GLY A 20 30.47 21.16 14.16
CA GLY A 20 30.98 21.87 15.34
C GLY A 20 31.09 23.40 15.18
N SER A 21 30.81 23.96 14.00
CA SER A 21 30.90 25.40 13.76
C SER A 21 29.55 26.10 13.99
N PRO A 22 29.43 26.99 14.99
CA PRO A 22 28.16 27.68 15.30
C PRO A 22 27.71 28.63 14.19
N LEU A 23 28.57 28.94 13.21
CA LEU A 23 28.28 29.88 12.13
C LEU A 23 27.51 29.25 10.95
N ARG A 24 27.48 27.92 10.81
CA ARG A 24 26.79 27.24 9.70
C ARG A 24 25.39 26.73 10.04
N ALA A 25 25.10 26.51 11.33
CA ALA A 25 23.76 26.15 11.79
C ALA A 25 22.71 27.25 11.50
N ALA A 26 23.16 28.50 11.35
CA ALA A 26 22.32 29.64 10.96
C ALA A 26 22.04 29.73 9.44
N ALA A 27 22.77 29.02 8.58
CA ALA A 27 22.68 29.16 7.12
C ALA A 27 21.75 28.14 6.45
N LEU A 28 21.20 27.17 7.19
CA LEU A 28 20.27 26.16 6.66
C LEU A 28 18.94 26.12 7.46
N GLY A 29 18.66 27.17 8.22
CA GLY A 29 17.39 27.37 8.90
C GLY A 29 16.42 28.18 8.03
N ASN A 30 15.49 27.48 7.39
CA ASN A 30 14.08 27.88 7.27
C ASN A 30 13.79 29.40 7.07
N GLU A 31 13.76 29.87 5.83
CA GLU A 31 13.13 31.16 5.45
C GLU A 31 11.71 30.89 4.92
N PRO A 32 10.64 31.00 5.74
CA PRO A 32 9.28 31.07 5.24
C PRO A 32 8.95 32.54 4.92
N GLY A 33 8.96 32.91 3.65
CA GLY A 33 8.39 34.20 3.22
C GLY A 33 9.24 34.96 2.23
N ARG A 34 9.29 34.49 0.99
CA ARG A 34 9.63 35.36 -0.14
C ARG A 34 8.42 35.47 -1.04
N SER A 35 7.47 36.32 -0.65
CA SER A 35 6.44 36.82 -1.55
C SER A 35 7.15 37.54 -2.70
N LEU A 36 7.14 36.95 -3.90
CA LEU A 36 7.49 37.68 -5.11
C LEU A 36 6.44 38.77 -5.31
N ASN A 37 6.75 39.97 -4.82
CA ASN A 37 6.07 41.19 -5.24
C ASN A 37 6.46 41.45 -6.69
N TYR A 38 5.69 40.92 -7.64
CA TYR A 38 5.70 41.38 -9.02
C TYR A 38 5.04 42.76 -9.06
N ASN A 39 5.84 43.80 -8.85
CA ASN A 39 5.46 45.17 -9.13
C ASN A 39 6.65 45.83 -9.83
N ASP A 40 6.93 45.36 -11.04
CA ASP A 40 7.88 45.99 -11.95
C ASP A 40 7.35 45.90 -13.38
N HIS A 41 6.52 46.87 -13.73
CA HIS A 41 6.35 47.33 -15.11
C HIS A 41 5.91 48.79 -15.08
N GLN A 42 6.88 49.67 -14.84
CA GLN A 42 6.77 51.07 -15.22
C GLN A 42 7.42 51.30 -16.59
N ASN A 43 6.64 51.94 -17.46
CA ASN A 43 7.07 52.78 -18.58
C ASN A 43 7.79 52.11 -19.76
N ALA A 44 7.00 51.66 -20.73
CA ALA A 44 7.35 51.81 -22.13
C ALA A 44 6.27 52.70 -22.79
N LYS A 45 6.63 53.96 -23.03
CA LYS A 45 5.92 54.83 -23.97
C LYS A 45 6.36 54.41 -25.37
N GLU A 46 5.41 53.99 -26.20
CA GLU A 46 5.61 53.98 -27.65
C GLU A 46 4.43 54.73 -28.27
N ASP A 47 4.79 55.86 -28.88
CA ASP A 47 3.94 56.64 -29.76
C ASP A 47 3.68 55.83 -31.04
N ALA A 48 2.42 55.63 -31.39
CA ALA A 48 2.02 55.24 -32.74
C ALA A 48 0.73 55.95 -33.12
N GLU A 49 0.88 56.76 -34.16
CA GLU A 49 -0.07 57.67 -34.79
C GLU A 49 -1.40 57.03 -35.22
N ALA A 50 -2.38 57.92 -35.31
CA ALA A 50 -3.77 57.66 -35.66
C ALA A 50 -3.96 56.91 -36.99
N SER A 51 -4.90 55.96 -37.00
CA SER A 51 -5.61 55.58 -38.23
C SER A 51 -7.03 55.14 -37.90
N SER A 52 -7.96 56.02 -38.28
CA SER A 52 -9.24 55.75 -38.95
C SER A 52 -10.28 54.88 -38.24
N GLU A 53 -11.38 55.55 -37.88
CA GLU A 53 -12.70 55.01 -37.58
C GLU A 53 -13.13 53.94 -38.59
N GLU A 54 -13.67 52.80 -38.11
CA GLU A 54 -14.81 52.06 -38.71
C GLU A 54 -15.15 50.80 -37.88
N ASP A 55 -16.44 50.70 -37.52
CA ASP A 55 -17.22 49.55 -37.03
C ASP A 55 -16.95 48.93 -35.63
N ILE A 56 -17.44 49.62 -34.59
CA ILE A 56 -17.84 48.99 -33.31
C ILE A 56 -19.10 48.14 -33.56
N VAL A 57 -18.91 46.86 -33.87
CA VAL A 57 -19.96 45.83 -33.80
C VAL A 57 -19.77 45.04 -32.52
N GLY A 58 -20.35 45.57 -31.43
CA GLY A 58 -20.38 44.97 -30.10
C GLY A 58 -21.23 45.83 -29.17
N PRO A 59 -21.83 45.28 -28.10
CA PRO A 59 -22.66 46.09 -27.20
C PRO A 59 -21.84 47.27 -26.67
N SER A 60 -22.36 48.48 -26.88
CA SER A 60 -21.74 49.72 -26.39
C SER A 60 -21.48 49.61 -24.89
N LEU A 61 -20.25 49.88 -24.47
CA LEU A 61 -19.87 49.96 -23.05
C LEU A 61 -20.77 50.98 -22.34
N PRO A 62 -21.19 50.74 -21.09
CA PRO A 62 -22.07 51.65 -20.37
C PRO A 62 -21.44 53.05 -20.30
N ASN A 63 -22.09 54.02 -20.96
CA ASN A 63 -21.72 55.43 -20.93
C ASN A 63 -21.93 56.00 -19.53
N ASN A 64 -20.87 56.04 -18.73
CA ASN A 64 -20.77 56.88 -17.53
C ASN A 64 -19.39 57.55 -17.45
N ILE A 65 -19.03 58.25 -18.53
CA ILE A 65 -17.93 59.22 -18.52
C ILE A 65 -18.56 60.60 -18.79
N SER A 66 -19.36 61.06 -17.84
CA SER A 66 -19.67 62.49 -17.70
C SER A 66 -18.69 63.05 -16.68
N THR A 67 -17.90 63.99 -17.18
CA THR A 67 -16.97 64.85 -16.46
C THR A 67 -17.64 65.54 -15.26
N ASP A 68 -17.33 65.09 -14.05
CA ASP A 68 -17.46 65.92 -12.85
C ASP A 68 -16.35 65.51 -11.86
N THR A 69 -15.54 66.48 -11.46
CA THR A 69 -14.33 66.35 -10.65
C THR A 69 -14.66 66.05 -9.18
N ARG A 70 -15.30 64.92 -8.94
CA ARG A 70 -15.51 64.35 -7.59
C ARG A 70 -14.89 62.95 -7.58
N PRO A 71 -14.23 62.51 -6.50
CA PRO A 71 -13.82 61.12 -6.40
C PRO A 71 -15.09 60.27 -6.46
N SER A 72 -15.31 59.67 -7.63
CA SER A 72 -16.29 58.62 -7.83
C SER A 72 -15.82 57.45 -6.96
N THR A 73 -16.31 57.42 -5.73
CA THR A 73 -16.26 56.26 -4.85
C THR A 73 -17.09 55.17 -5.51
N ARG A 74 -16.51 54.49 -6.52
CA ARG A 74 -16.99 53.18 -6.94
C ARG A 74 -17.01 52.34 -5.65
N PRO A 75 -18.16 51.77 -5.24
CA PRO A 75 -18.18 50.92 -4.06
C PRO A 75 -17.23 49.76 -4.34
N GLY A 76 -16.08 49.77 -3.67
CA GLY A 76 -15.18 48.63 -3.64
C GLY A 76 -15.90 47.45 -2.99
N PRO A 77 -15.39 46.22 -3.18
CA PRO A 77 -15.90 45.07 -2.43
C PRO A 77 -15.96 45.43 -0.94
N ALA A 78 -17.12 45.16 -0.34
CA ALA A 78 -17.34 45.45 1.07
C ALA A 78 -16.28 44.72 1.91
N ILE A 79 -15.82 45.38 2.98
CA ILE A 79 -14.90 44.74 3.93
C ILE A 79 -15.60 43.49 4.47
N PRO A 80 -14.95 42.32 4.43
CA PRO A 80 -15.54 41.07 4.90
C PRO A 80 -15.98 41.21 6.36
N ASN A 81 -17.14 40.64 6.68
CA ASN A 81 -17.65 40.61 8.04
C ASN A 81 -16.82 39.63 8.89
N PHE A 82 -16.95 39.71 10.23
CA PHE A 82 -16.33 38.75 11.15
C PHE A 82 -16.67 37.29 10.81
N GLN A 83 -17.92 37.02 10.41
CA GLN A 83 -18.36 35.70 9.97
C GLN A 83 -17.63 35.25 8.69
N ASP A 84 -17.39 36.15 7.75
CA ASP A 84 -16.66 35.84 6.51
C ASP A 84 -15.18 35.53 6.81
N LEU A 85 -14.59 36.22 7.79
CA LEU A 85 -13.21 35.95 8.23
C LEU A 85 -13.09 34.61 8.97
N GLU A 86 -14.08 34.25 9.78
CA GLU A 86 -14.15 32.93 10.44
C GLU A 86 -14.27 31.81 9.39
N LEU A 87 -15.18 31.95 8.43
CA LEU A 87 -15.34 31.01 7.34
C LEU A 87 -14.06 30.85 6.51
N GLN A 88 -13.38 31.96 6.19
CA GLN A 88 -12.10 31.89 5.47
C GLN A 88 -11.02 31.14 6.26
N ARG A 89 -10.97 31.31 7.59
CA ARG A 89 -10.02 30.59 8.44
C ARG A 89 -10.34 29.10 8.48
N GLU A 90 -11.61 28.73 8.61
CA GLU A 90 -12.05 27.33 8.59
C GLU A 90 -11.66 26.67 7.26
N LEU A 91 -12.01 27.28 6.13
CA LEU A 91 -11.67 26.77 4.81
C LEU A 91 -10.15 26.64 4.60
N ALA A 92 -9.36 27.61 5.06
CA ALA A 92 -7.91 27.52 4.98
C ALA A 92 -7.37 26.34 5.82
N THR A 93 -7.92 26.11 7.02
CA THR A 93 -7.50 24.98 7.85
C THR A 93 -7.90 23.64 7.25
N GLU A 94 -9.08 23.54 6.65
CA GLU A 94 -9.54 22.33 5.96
C GLU A 94 -8.65 22.03 4.75
N GLN A 95 -8.36 23.04 3.92
CA GLN A 95 -7.46 22.90 2.78
C GLN A 95 -6.06 22.43 3.20
N ASP A 96 -5.49 22.99 4.26
CA ASP A 96 -4.18 22.56 4.78
C ASP A 96 -4.20 21.08 5.24
N LEU A 97 -5.27 20.67 5.92
CA LEU A 97 -5.44 19.29 6.36
C LEU A 97 -5.59 18.34 5.17
N GLU A 98 -6.39 18.72 4.17
CA GLU A 98 -6.58 17.98 2.94
C GLU A 98 -5.28 17.82 2.18
N GLN A 99 -4.52 18.89 1.96
CA GLN A 99 -3.22 18.84 1.29
C GLN A 99 -2.24 17.92 2.02
N ARG A 100 -2.16 18.02 3.35
CA ARG A 100 -1.31 17.12 4.16
C ARG A 100 -1.77 15.67 4.06
N SER A 101 -3.08 15.44 4.00
CA SER A 101 -3.63 14.09 3.84
C SER A 101 -3.33 13.51 2.45
N ALA A 102 -3.48 14.31 1.40
CA ALA A 102 -3.20 13.95 0.02
C ALA A 102 -1.71 13.61 -0.17
N LEU A 103 -0.80 14.42 0.38
CA LEU A 103 0.63 14.13 0.36
C LEU A 103 0.98 12.81 1.08
N ARG A 104 0.33 12.51 2.20
CA ARG A 104 0.52 11.22 2.91
C ARG A 104 0.02 10.04 2.06
N GLN A 105 -1.14 10.20 1.42
CA GLN A 105 -1.70 9.18 0.54
C GLN A 105 -0.81 8.95 -0.67
N TYR A 106 -0.37 10.00 -1.35
CA TYR A 106 0.55 9.93 -2.48
C TYR A 106 1.83 9.17 -2.13
N ARG A 107 2.50 9.53 -1.02
CA ARG A 107 3.69 8.81 -0.53
C ARG A 107 3.41 7.37 -0.14
N ALA A 108 2.19 7.05 0.27
CA ALA A 108 1.80 5.68 0.61
C ALA A 108 1.56 4.83 -0.65
N LEU A 109 1.02 5.44 -1.71
CA LEU A 109 0.86 4.79 -3.02
C LEU A 109 2.23 4.55 -3.67
N GLU A 110 3.10 5.55 -3.71
CA GLU A 110 4.47 5.43 -4.23
C GLU A 110 5.23 4.27 -3.55
N ARG A 111 5.22 4.21 -2.22
CA ARG A 111 5.84 3.11 -1.46
C ARG A 111 5.22 1.74 -1.75
N LYS A 112 3.94 1.67 -2.10
CA LYS A 112 3.28 0.42 -2.49
C LYS A 112 3.74 0.01 -3.88
N GLU A 113 3.72 0.92 -4.85
CA GLU A 113 4.17 0.67 -6.21
C GLU A 113 5.63 0.21 -6.25
N ASP A 114 6.52 0.87 -5.51
CA ASP A 114 7.93 0.48 -5.43
C ASP A 114 8.09 -0.91 -4.83
N LYS A 115 7.29 -1.25 -3.81
CA LYS A 115 7.29 -2.57 -3.22
C LYS A 115 6.79 -3.63 -4.20
N GLU A 116 5.74 -3.34 -4.97
CA GLU A 116 5.21 -4.22 -6.01
C GLU A 116 6.25 -4.46 -7.12
N ARG A 117 6.91 -3.40 -7.62
CA ARG A 117 8.01 -3.50 -8.58
C ARG A 117 9.16 -4.37 -8.06
N LEU A 118 9.52 -4.23 -6.79
CA LEU A 118 10.57 -5.05 -6.18
C LEU A 118 10.13 -6.52 -6.04
N GLU A 119 8.87 -6.78 -5.72
CA GLU A 119 8.32 -8.14 -5.65
C GLU A 119 8.26 -8.83 -7.02
N GLU A 120 8.05 -8.08 -8.10
CA GLU A 120 8.10 -8.61 -9.47
C GLU A 120 9.53 -8.90 -9.95
N LEU A 121 10.50 -8.06 -9.57
CA LEU A 121 11.89 -8.19 -9.97
C LEU A 121 12.67 -9.23 -9.17
N LEU A 122 12.34 -9.41 -7.89
CA LEU A 122 13.05 -10.36 -7.04
C LEU A 122 12.51 -11.78 -7.23
N PRO A 123 13.40 -12.79 -7.38
CA PRO A 123 12.96 -14.17 -7.36
C PRO A 123 12.27 -14.47 -6.03
N ARG A 124 11.15 -15.20 -6.09
CA ARG A 124 10.42 -15.65 -4.90
C ARG A 124 11.35 -16.37 -3.92
N ALA A 125 11.11 -16.17 -2.63
CA ALA A 125 11.93 -16.75 -1.58
C ALA A 125 12.05 -18.28 -1.71
N GLU A 126 13.26 -18.79 -1.50
CA GLU A 126 13.58 -20.22 -1.58
C GLU A 126 12.63 -21.07 -0.71
N PRO A 127 12.21 -22.25 -1.18
CA PRO A 127 11.31 -23.13 -0.45
C PRO A 127 11.93 -23.58 0.89
N GLY A 128 11.17 -23.42 1.98
CA GLY A 128 11.60 -23.82 3.33
C GLY A 128 12.09 -22.67 4.21
N THR A 129 12.32 -21.48 3.65
CA THR A 129 12.68 -20.27 4.42
C THR A 129 11.48 -19.70 5.20
N ARG A 130 11.75 -18.95 6.29
CA ARG A 130 10.72 -18.23 7.06
C ARG A 130 10.00 -17.20 6.19
N GLU A 131 10.71 -16.59 5.26
CA GLU A 131 10.15 -15.61 4.32
C GLU A 131 9.11 -16.23 3.41
N ARG A 132 9.37 -17.41 2.84
CA ARG A 132 8.39 -18.17 2.05
C ARG A 132 7.16 -18.58 2.86
N GLN A 133 7.33 -18.94 4.13
CA GLN A 133 6.20 -19.24 5.02
C GLN A 133 5.36 -18.00 5.31
N LEU A 134 5.99 -16.83 5.46
CA LEU A 134 5.29 -15.57 5.68
C LEU A 134 4.58 -15.09 4.40
N GLU A 135 5.19 -15.24 3.24
CA GLU A 135 4.58 -14.98 1.93
C GLU A 135 3.32 -15.85 1.74
N LYS A 136 3.44 -17.17 1.92
CA LYS A 136 2.29 -18.09 1.85
C LYS A 136 1.19 -17.72 2.86
N LYS A 137 1.56 -17.29 4.08
CA LYS A 137 0.60 -16.82 5.08
C LYS A 137 -0.07 -15.51 4.66
N ARG A 138 0.65 -14.60 4.00
CA ARG A 138 0.10 -13.34 3.48
C ARG A 138 -0.85 -13.60 2.33
N GLU A 139 -0.48 -14.45 1.38
CA GLU A 139 -1.33 -14.87 0.25
C GLU A 139 -2.63 -15.51 0.78
N THR A 140 -2.53 -16.50 1.66
CA THR A 140 -3.72 -17.14 2.26
C THR A 140 -4.57 -16.18 3.10
N ALA A 141 -3.95 -15.25 3.82
CA ALA A 141 -4.69 -14.21 4.53
C ALA A 141 -5.36 -13.21 3.57
N ALA A 142 -4.73 -12.89 2.44
CA ALA A 142 -5.29 -12.02 1.42
C ALA A 142 -6.47 -12.68 0.71
N THR A 143 -6.38 -13.97 0.34
CA THR A 143 -7.50 -14.71 -0.25
C THR A 143 -8.68 -14.81 0.73
N ASN A 144 -8.41 -15.05 2.02
CA ASN A 144 -9.46 -15.10 3.03
C ASN A 144 -10.12 -13.73 3.24
N ARG A 145 -9.33 -12.65 3.22
CA ARG A 145 -9.85 -11.28 3.28
C ARG A 145 -10.66 -10.93 2.04
N ALA A 146 -10.19 -11.31 0.85
CA ALA A 146 -10.93 -11.09 -0.41
C ALA A 146 -12.26 -11.85 -0.40
N PHE A 147 -12.27 -13.11 0.06
CA PHE A 147 -13.49 -13.88 0.21
C PHE A 147 -14.46 -13.24 1.23
N ALA A 148 -13.94 -12.75 2.36
CA ALA A 148 -14.75 -12.04 3.34
C ALA A 148 -15.30 -10.71 2.80
N ALA A 149 -14.48 -9.93 2.09
CA ALA A 149 -14.88 -8.68 1.46
C ALA A 149 -15.94 -8.90 0.38
N GLN A 150 -15.75 -9.89 -0.49
CA GLN A 150 -16.74 -10.26 -1.51
C GLN A 150 -18.06 -10.68 -0.86
N LYS A 151 -18.01 -11.44 0.24
CA LYS A 151 -19.20 -11.82 1.02
C LYS A 151 -19.92 -10.62 1.63
N THR A 152 -19.21 -9.56 2.01
CA THR A 152 -19.82 -8.34 2.55
C THR A 152 -20.33 -7.39 1.46
N GLU A 153 -19.64 -7.32 0.33
CA GLU A 153 -19.93 -6.41 -0.77
C GLU A 153 -21.03 -6.94 -1.69
N SER A 154 -21.17 -8.27 -1.82
CA SER A 154 -22.23 -8.90 -2.61
C SER A 154 -23.62 -8.88 -1.94
N GLY A 155 -23.82 -8.12 -0.86
CA GLY A 155 -25.01 -8.22 -0.02
C GLY A 155 -25.00 -9.57 0.70
N GLY A 156 -24.54 -9.55 1.95
CA GLY A 156 -24.31 -10.73 2.77
C GLY A 156 -25.30 -11.86 2.58
N VAL A 157 -24.76 -13.10 2.53
CA VAL A 157 -25.44 -14.36 2.84
C VAL A 157 -26.92 -14.29 2.51
N GLU A 158 -27.31 -14.74 1.29
CA GLU A 158 -28.68 -15.17 0.97
C GLU A 158 -29.36 -15.56 2.28
N GLU A 159 -30.26 -14.71 2.77
CA GLU A 159 -30.73 -14.72 4.15
C GLU A 159 -31.24 -16.13 4.43
N VAL A 160 -30.38 -16.96 5.03
CA VAL A 160 -30.81 -18.27 5.48
C VAL A 160 -31.85 -17.91 6.51
N PRO A 161 -33.13 -18.25 6.29
CA PRO A 161 -34.20 -17.76 7.12
C PRO A 161 -33.84 -18.03 8.59
N GLU A 162 -34.12 -17.10 9.49
CA GLU A 162 -33.82 -17.29 10.93
C GLU A 162 -34.39 -18.61 11.46
N VAL A 163 -35.44 -19.12 10.82
CA VAL A 163 -36.02 -20.45 11.01
C VAL A 163 -35.02 -21.58 10.73
N ASP A 164 -34.22 -21.52 9.67
CA ASP A 164 -33.18 -22.51 9.37
C ASP A 164 -31.90 -22.28 10.20
N LEU A 165 -31.61 -21.02 10.57
CA LEU A 165 -30.47 -20.68 11.44
C LEU A 165 -30.71 -21.05 12.93
N LEU A 166 -31.95 -20.92 13.41
CA LEU A 166 -32.35 -21.16 14.80
C LEU A 166 -33.09 -22.50 14.99
N GLY A 167 -33.19 -23.32 13.94
CA GLY A 167 -33.82 -24.65 14.01
C GLY A 167 -35.33 -24.63 14.26
N GLY A 168 -36.02 -23.62 13.73
CA GLY A 168 -37.46 -23.38 13.82
C GLY A 168 -38.33 -24.13 12.82
N GLY A 169 -37.87 -25.26 12.28
CA GLY A 169 -38.67 -26.14 11.40
C GLY A 169 -38.46 -27.61 11.76
N ASP A 170 -39.47 -28.23 12.38
CA ASP A 170 -39.56 -29.65 12.76
C ASP A 170 -38.29 -30.25 13.41
N SER A 171 -38.12 -29.94 14.69
CA SER A 171 -36.89 -30.02 15.48
C SER A 171 -36.28 -31.42 15.68
N LEU A 172 -36.97 -32.51 15.29
CA LEU A 172 -36.43 -33.87 15.43
C LEU A 172 -35.81 -34.41 14.15
N ASP A 173 -36.43 -34.17 13.00
CA ASP A 173 -35.93 -34.72 11.74
C ASP A 173 -34.83 -33.86 11.14
N SER A 174 -34.88 -32.54 11.32
CA SER A 174 -33.76 -31.64 11.04
C SER A 174 -32.55 -31.97 11.93
N PHE A 175 -32.76 -32.22 13.23
CA PHE A 175 -31.69 -32.62 14.16
C PHE A 175 -31.08 -33.99 13.80
N LYS A 176 -31.90 -34.98 13.43
CA LYS A 176 -31.41 -36.29 12.96
C LYS A 176 -30.61 -36.15 11.66
N LYS A 177 -31.05 -35.31 10.71
CA LYS A 177 -30.32 -35.03 9.47
C LYS A 177 -28.98 -34.35 9.77
N GLN A 178 -28.95 -33.32 10.60
CA GLN A 178 -27.71 -32.65 11.01
C GLN A 178 -26.77 -33.60 11.78
N LYS A 179 -27.30 -34.49 12.62
CA LYS A 179 -26.50 -35.50 13.33
C LYS A 179 -25.88 -36.50 12.34
N LYS A 180 -26.66 -37.00 11.38
CA LYS A 180 -26.17 -37.89 10.31
C LYS A 180 -25.12 -37.20 9.44
N GLU A 181 -25.30 -35.91 9.12
CA GLU A 181 -24.29 -35.14 8.39
C GLU A 181 -23.02 -34.92 9.20
N LYS A 182 -23.13 -34.64 10.50
CA LYS A 182 -21.98 -34.53 11.40
C LYS A 182 -21.25 -35.87 11.56
N GLU A 183 -21.97 -36.98 11.61
CA GLU A 183 -21.40 -38.34 11.63
C GLU A 183 -20.72 -38.69 10.31
N ARG A 184 -21.34 -38.37 9.16
CA ARG A 184 -20.70 -38.50 7.83
C ARG A 184 -19.42 -37.67 7.73
N LYS A 185 -19.47 -36.39 8.14
CA LYS A 185 -18.29 -35.50 8.17
C LYS A 185 -17.19 -36.01 9.12
N LYS A 186 -17.54 -36.66 10.23
CA LYS A 186 -16.58 -37.30 11.14
C LYS A 186 -15.94 -38.52 10.48
N ASN A 187 -16.75 -39.38 9.85
CA ASN A 187 -16.28 -40.55 9.12
C ASN A 187 -15.35 -40.15 7.96
N ASP A 188 -15.73 -39.18 7.14
CA ASP A 188 -14.90 -38.69 6.03
C ASP A 188 -13.57 -38.10 6.52
N ARG A 189 -13.56 -37.45 7.69
CA ARG A 189 -12.33 -36.94 8.31
C ARG A 189 -11.46 -38.06 8.85
N GLU A 190 -12.06 -39.09 9.42
CA GLU A 190 -11.36 -40.27 9.90
C GLU A 190 -10.76 -41.06 8.74
N ILE A 191 -11.50 -41.23 7.64
CA ILE A 191 -11.01 -41.84 6.38
C ILE A 191 -9.83 -41.04 5.84
N ARG A 192 -9.94 -39.71 5.67
CA ARG A 192 -8.82 -38.88 5.20
C ARG A 192 -7.62 -38.94 6.14
N ARG A 193 -7.86 -38.99 7.45
CA ARG A 193 -6.79 -39.10 8.45
C ARG A 193 -6.11 -40.46 8.39
N GLU A 194 -6.87 -41.53 8.20
CA GLU A 194 -6.36 -42.89 8.02
C GLU A 194 -5.56 -43.01 6.72
N GLU A 195 -6.05 -42.46 5.61
CA GLU A 195 -5.35 -42.41 4.33
C GLU A 195 -3.99 -41.69 4.45
N ILE A 196 -3.97 -40.52 5.11
CA ILE A 196 -2.73 -39.77 5.34
C ILE A 196 -1.76 -40.55 6.24
N LEU A 197 -2.26 -41.17 7.32
CA LEU A 197 -1.43 -41.97 8.21
C LEU A 197 -0.89 -43.23 7.53
N ARG A 198 -1.71 -43.86 6.68
CA ARG A 198 -1.33 -45.02 5.88
C ARG A 198 -0.27 -44.65 4.84
N ALA A 199 -0.44 -43.54 4.12
CA ALA A 199 0.57 -43.04 3.19
C ALA A 199 1.90 -42.74 3.90
N ARG A 200 1.83 -42.12 5.09
CA ARG A 200 3.02 -41.82 5.90
C ARG A 200 3.70 -43.07 6.48
N ALA A 201 2.94 -44.12 6.77
CA ALA A 201 3.48 -45.41 7.19
C ALA A 201 4.25 -46.09 6.06
N VAL A 202 3.68 -46.12 4.85
CA VAL A 202 4.34 -46.68 3.65
C VAL A 202 5.66 -45.95 3.36
N GLU A 203 5.66 -44.61 3.40
CA GLU A 203 6.90 -43.82 3.19
C GLU A 203 7.98 -44.17 4.24
N ARG A 204 7.58 -44.38 5.50
CA ARG A 204 8.49 -44.79 6.57
C ARG A 204 9.02 -46.21 6.36
N GLU A 205 8.16 -47.13 5.95
CA GLU A 205 8.54 -48.53 5.65
C GLU A 205 9.50 -48.61 4.46
N GLU A 206 9.26 -47.84 3.40
CA GLU A 206 10.17 -47.75 2.25
C GLU A 206 11.54 -47.23 2.67
N ARG A 207 11.57 -46.19 3.52
CA ARG A 207 12.81 -45.65 4.06
C ARG A 207 13.58 -46.70 4.88
N ILE A 208 12.90 -47.41 5.78
CA ILE A 208 13.51 -48.49 6.58
C ILE A 208 14.00 -49.62 5.68
N ARG A 209 13.24 -49.99 4.64
CA ARG A 209 13.63 -51.03 3.67
C ARG A 209 14.89 -50.65 2.91
N GLN A 210 15.04 -49.38 2.53
CA GLN A 210 16.26 -48.88 1.89
C GLN A 210 17.47 -48.99 2.83
N TYR A 211 17.31 -48.69 4.12
CA TYR A 211 18.39 -48.86 5.11
C TYR A 211 18.75 -50.33 5.32
N LYS A 212 17.75 -51.21 5.50
CA LYS A 212 17.96 -52.66 5.62
C LYS A 212 18.67 -53.23 4.39
N ALA A 213 18.28 -52.81 3.17
CA ALA A 213 18.94 -53.26 1.94
C ALA A 213 20.40 -52.79 1.85
N LYS A 214 20.74 -51.61 2.39
CA LYS A 214 22.13 -51.16 2.49
C LYS A 214 22.91 -52.01 3.50
N GLU A 215 22.33 -52.26 4.66
CA GLU A 215 22.93 -53.11 5.70
C GLU A 215 23.16 -54.53 5.18
N GLU A 216 22.19 -55.17 4.52
CA GLU A 216 22.32 -56.49 3.91
C GLU A 216 23.44 -56.54 2.85
N LYS A 217 23.58 -55.51 2.03
CA LYS A 217 24.69 -55.39 1.07
C LYS A 217 26.05 -55.30 1.77
N THR A 218 26.14 -54.52 2.84
CA THR A 218 27.39 -54.40 3.62
C THR A 218 27.71 -55.69 4.36
N MET A 219 26.72 -56.32 5.00
CA MET A 219 26.88 -57.56 5.73
C MET A 219 27.23 -58.71 4.79
N SER A 220 26.61 -58.81 3.62
CA SER A 220 26.97 -59.84 2.62
C SER A 220 28.40 -59.67 2.11
N GLY A 221 28.87 -58.44 1.90
CA GLY A 221 30.27 -58.16 1.56
C GLY A 221 31.25 -58.56 2.67
N LEU A 222 30.93 -58.25 3.93
CA LEU A 222 31.74 -58.64 5.09
C LEU A 222 31.75 -60.16 5.29
N ILE A 223 30.60 -60.83 5.13
CA ILE A 223 30.48 -62.29 5.21
C ILE A 223 31.30 -62.96 4.09
N ALA A 224 31.29 -62.40 2.88
CA ALA A 224 32.08 -62.93 1.76
C ALA A 224 33.60 -62.80 2.03
N LEU A 225 34.06 -61.66 2.56
CA LEU A 225 35.46 -61.47 2.97
C LEU A 225 35.86 -62.39 4.11
N ALA A 226 34.99 -62.57 5.11
CA ALA A 226 35.24 -63.49 6.22
C ALA A 226 35.34 -64.94 5.73
N LYS A 227 34.47 -65.37 4.80
CA LYS A 227 34.55 -66.69 4.17
C LYS A 227 35.84 -66.87 3.35
N GLN A 228 36.32 -65.84 2.65
CA GLN A 228 37.59 -65.92 1.91
C GLN A 228 38.83 -65.99 2.82
N ARG A 229 38.77 -65.40 4.02
CA ARG A 229 39.91 -65.30 4.94
C ARG A 229 39.97 -66.42 5.98
N PHE A 230 38.81 -66.93 6.42
CA PHE A 230 38.69 -67.85 7.54
C PHE A 230 37.92 -69.14 7.20
N GLY A 231 37.53 -69.33 5.94
CA GLY A 231 36.84 -70.52 5.42
C GLY A 231 37.70 -71.27 4.42
#